data_AF-A0A5K3FJP0-F1
#
_entry.id   AF-A0A5K3FJP0-F1
#
_cell.length_a   1.000
_cell.length_b   1.000
_cell.length_c   1.000
_cell.angle_alpha   90.00
_cell.angle_beta   90.00
_cell.angle_gamma   90.00
#
_symmetry.space_group_name_H-M   'P 1'
#
loop_
_entity.id
_entity.type
_entity.pdbx_description
1 polymer ?
#
loop_
_entity_poly.entity_id
_entity_poly.type
_entity_poly.pdbx_seq_one_letter_code
_entity_poly.pdbx_strand_id
1 'polypeptide(L)'
;MSGFTTLTPPQSPKFDTPSETVVFENVSEDFWGFDDFSETTERVSSCFTNEVLGRAFKIFLNPAIPKSQIAFPENFSLLWGMMSRLNFSSGDVKATRSNISRLLLDIFASYDQLGSSQVFDFTRRFVYLIKGIKAMTSTCVTNQLPLSHIQLDIWAMFFKLLESPKPGFEKGIKEALELEPFDANPLEYFIEVLFDILACDKMSITSSFCQCYAIMWILLIRHGEKVSTSWFKHLHGRIIQIKSGRRRILKGCLDGLRPTVHIVNQAGFVDLEKLWHVYWSVLTVTAPLCSAFSSLIGPANPPITNSTLKYSTAVWIIRNQFLADSGPNEESSRYALRSLLELQKLWGPSVEVVRPLWLYFSRKLDSITEVTFNRDDQSAGLPPFLLFAQITVESFLAQPSEVLSIIRTALPSLTRQGVTNYFSLLEHLLDTVLKRSQKVVFDVATLIEFVTSLFGGVDAAQMRWCADWETGRQCSALRGLQSLVVVLDANLPVVGAPGGLESSLTQLLQLTSQFRQTLVQNVKAAPGTGAVNNLAVIGWRGELYSLSLSFCEALLTKEDASANEQPGMLLRVLGNS
;
A
#
# COMPACT_ATOMS: atom_id res chain seq x y z
N MET A 1 -49.80 -14.86 5.74
CA MET A 1 -48.51 -15.30 6.32
C MET A 1 -48.01 -16.48 5.50
N SER A 2 -46.96 -16.28 4.71
CA SER A 2 -46.26 -17.35 3.98
C SER A 2 -44.83 -16.91 3.70
N GLY A 3 -43.92 -17.85 3.92
CA GLY A 3 -42.47 -17.72 4.10
C GLY A 3 -41.66 -17.01 3.01
N PHE A 4 -40.62 -16.32 3.47
CA PHE A 4 -39.43 -15.98 2.69
C PHE A 4 -38.36 -17.06 2.94
N THR A 5 -37.92 -17.71 1.88
CA THR A 5 -36.75 -18.59 1.84
C THR A 5 -35.54 -17.79 1.38
N THR A 6 -34.54 -17.68 2.25
CA THR A 6 -33.20 -17.15 1.91
C THR A 6 -32.37 -18.24 1.26
N LEU A 7 -31.91 -18.00 0.03
CA LEU A 7 -30.97 -18.85 -0.70
C LEU A 7 -29.56 -18.75 -0.09
N THR A 8 -29.11 -19.83 0.54
CA THR A 8 -27.70 -20.11 0.84
C THR A 8 -26.94 -20.50 -0.44
N PRO A 9 -25.72 -19.98 -0.69
CA PRO A 9 -24.85 -20.50 -1.75
C PRO A 9 -24.08 -21.77 -1.30
N PRO A 10 -23.60 -22.58 -2.26
CA PRO A 10 -23.38 -24.02 -2.07
C PRO A 10 -22.00 -24.40 -1.51
N GLN A 11 -22.04 -25.44 -0.68
CA GLN A 11 -21.04 -26.48 -0.34
C GLN A 11 -19.53 -26.20 -0.55
N SER A 12 -18.84 -26.21 0.59
CA SER A 12 -17.38 -26.30 0.76
C SER A 12 -16.73 -27.41 -0.08
N PRO A 13 -15.56 -27.17 -0.71
CA PRO A 13 -14.84 -28.24 -1.39
C PRO A 13 -14.20 -29.17 -0.35
N LYS A 14 -14.38 -30.48 -0.56
CA LYS A 14 -13.77 -31.56 0.23
C LYS A 14 -12.27 -31.61 -0.05
N PHE A 15 -11.47 -31.71 1.00
CA PHE A 15 -10.01 -31.80 0.96
C PHE A 15 -9.58 -33.23 1.29
N ASP A 16 -9.42 -34.09 0.29
CA ASP A 16 -8.73 -35.37 0.47
C ASP A 16 -8.03 -35.76 -0.85
N THR A 17 -6.69 -35.71 -0.86
CA THR A 17 -5.76 -36.74 -1.38
C THR A 17 -4.33 -36.18 -1.49
N PRO A 18 -3.29 -36.91 -1.02
CA PRO A 18 -1.89 -36.54 -1.20
C PRO A 18 -1.35 -37.10 -2.52
N SER A 19 -0.66 -36.27 -3.33
CA SER A 19 0.17 -36.77 -4.44
C SER A 19 1.62 -36.40 -4.19
N GLU A 20 2.44 -37.42 -3.96
CA GLU A 20 3.90 -37.35 -3.96
C GLU A 20 4.39 -37.19 -5.41
N THR A 21 5.17 -36.15 -5.69
CA THR A 21 6.09 -36.14 -6.84
C THR A 21 7.36 -35.36 -6.49
N VAL A 22 8.47 -36.09 -6.49
CA VAL A 22 9.84 -35.59 -6.37
C VAL A 22 10.27 -35.03 -7.73
N VAL A 23 10.69 -33.77 -7.76
CA VAL A 23 11.35 -33.16 -8.91
C VAL A 23 12.60 -32.49 -8.37
N PHE A 24 13.79 -32.86 -8.85
CA PHE A 24 14.95 -32.00 -9.15
C PHE A 24 16.21 -32.85 -9.38
N GLU A 25 16.85 -32.65 -10.54
CA GLU A 25 18.10 -33.26 -10.97
C GLU A 25 19.34 -32.58 -10.37
N ASN A 26 20.44 -33.34 -10.34
CA ASN A 26 21.74 -33.04 -9.75
C ASN A 26 22.31 -31.65 -10.11
N VAL A 27 22.63 -30.84 -9.09
CA VAL A 27 23.34 -29.56 -9.22
C VAL A 27 24.72 -29.68 -8.53
N SER A 28 25.78 -29.20 -9.21
CA SER A 28 27.19 -29.38 -8.85
C SER A 28 27.64 -28.66 -7.57
N GLU A 29 28.76 -29.12 -6.99
CA GLU A 29 29.32 -28.66 -5.69
C GLU A 29 29.80 -27.20 -5.66
N ASP A 30 30.07 -26.58 -6.81
CA ASP A 30 30.42 -25.14 -6.91
C ASP A 30 29.20 -24.20 -6.72
N PHE A 31 27.98 -24.75 -6.60
CA PHE A 31 26.72 -24.00 -6.52
C PHE A 31 26.36 -23.53 -5.09
N TRP A 32 27.12 -23.94 -4.07
CA TRP A 32 26.77 -23.75 -2.65
C TRP A 32 27.42 -22.52 -2.00
N GLY A 33 28.20 -21.73 -2.75
CA GLY A 33 28.74 -20.47 -2.26
C GLY A 33 27.67 -19.38 -2.22
N PHE A 34 27.38 -18.85 -1.03
CA PHE A 34 26.64 -17.58 -0.85
C PHE A 34 27.47 -16.35 -1.33
N ASP A 35 28.31 -16.52 -2.34
CA ASP A 35 29.24 -15.49 -2.84
C ASP A 35 28.61 -14.58 -3.92
N ASP A 36 27.42 -14.92 -4.44
CA ASP A 36 26.68 -14.06 -5.38
C ASP A 36 26.09 -12.78 -4.72
N PHE A 37 26.18 -12.66 -3.40
CA PHE A 37 25.74 -11.48 -2.64
C PHE A 37 26.84 -10.43 -2.62
N SER A 38 27.23 -9.93 -3.81
CA SER A 38 28.15 -8.80 -3.89
C SER A 38 27.59 -7.63 -3.09
N GLU A 39 28.35 -7.20 -2.07
CA GLU A 39 28.14 -5.91 -1.41
C GLU A 39 28.41 -4.82 -2.43
N THR A 40 27.40 -4.47 -3.23
CA THR A 40 27.40 -3.17 -3.89
C THR A 40 27.11 -2.15 -2.80
N THR A 41 28.16 -1.45 -2.37
CA THR A 41 28.09 -0.19 -1.61
C THR A 41 27.37 0.93 -2.37
N GLU A 42 26.96 0.67 -3.61
CA GLU A 42 26.10 1.56 -4.36
C GLU A 42 24.69 1.52 -3.76
N ARG A 43 24.13 2.72 -3.55
CA ARG A 43 22.70 2.90 -3.34
C ARG A 43 21.98 2.37 -4.58
N VAL A 44 21.72 1.07 -4.64
CA VAL A 44 20.84 0.50 -5.66
C VAL A 44 19.44 0.93 -5.29
N SER A 45 19.05 2.07 -5.87
CA SER A 45 17.65 2.40 -6.04
C SER A 45 16.98 1.26 -6.79
N SER A 46 15.85 0.81 -6.28
CA SER A 46 14.88 -0.07 -6.92
C SER A 46 15.26 -1.54 -7.08
N CYS A 47 14.38 -2.37 -6.50
CA CYS A 47 13.93 -3.68 -6.98
C CYS A 47 14.99 -4.77 -7.23
N PHE A 48 14.85 -5.86 -6.47
CA PHE A 48 15.40 -7.17 -6.80
C PHE A 48 15.22 -7.51 -8.28
N THR A 49 16.26 -8.05 -8.92
CA THR A 49 16.02 -8.82 -10.14
C THR A 49 15.46 -10.19 -9.75
N ASN A 50 14.44 -10.65 -10.47
CA ASN A 50 13.79 -11.96 -10.21
C ASN A 50 14.80 -13.12 -10.23
N GLU A 51 15.93 -12.95 -10.91
CA GLU A 51 17.02 -13.92 -10.99
C GLU A 51 17.81 -14.09 -9.69
N VAL A 52 18.11 -12.98 -8.99
CA VAL A 52 18.85 -13.03 -7.71
C VAL A 52 17.97 -13.64 -6.62
N LEU A 53 16.70 -13.25 -6.56
CA LEU A 53 15.73 -13.89 -5.68
C LEU A 53 15.57 -15.37 -6.05
N GLY A 54 15.38 -15.69 -7.33
CA GLY A 54 15.22 -17.07 -7.81
C GLY A 54 16.42 -17.97 -7.45
N ARG A 55 17.65 -17.47 -7.53
CA ARG A 55 18.86 -18.20 -7.09
C ARG A 55 18.87 -18.45 -5.59
N ALA A 56 18.65 -17.41 -4.78
CA ALA A 56 18.58 -17.55 -3.32
C ALA A 56 17.47 -18.53 -2.91
N PHE A 57 16.30 -18.44 -3.54
CA PHE A 57 15.20 -19.38 -3.36
C PHE A 57 15.60 -20.81 -3.70
N LYS A 58 16.27 -21.06 -4.83
CA LYS A 58 16.73 -22.41 -5.18
C LYS A 58 17.64 -22.97 -4.10
N ILE A 59 18.56 -22.18 -3.54
CA ILE A 59 19.47 -22.62 -2.47
C ILE A 59 18.71 -22.96 -1.19
N PHE A 60 17.78 -22.09 -0.76
CA PHE A 60 17.00 -22.32 0.46
C PHE A 60 15.96 -23.46 0.30
N LEU A 61 15.34 -23.58 -0.86
CA LEU A 61 14.31 -24.58 -1.18
C LEU A 61 14.88 -25.92 -1.64
N ASN A 62 16.17 -26.03 -1.98
CA ASN A 62 16.77 -27.30 -2.37
C ASN A 62 16.72 -28.29 -1.18
N PRO A 63 16.00 -29.42 -1.31
CA PRO A 63 15.92 -30.43 -0.26
C PRO A 63 17.21 -31.27 -0.14
N ALA A 64 18.09 -31.24 -1.14
CA ALA A 64 19.31 -32.03 -1.17
C ALA A 64 20.54 -31.17 -0.84
N ILE A 65 20.88 -31.06 0.44
CA ILE A 65 22.22 -30.60 0.85
C ILE A 65 23.11 -31.85 0.92
N PRO A 66 24.33 -31.84 0.34
CA PRO A 66 25.24 -32.98 0.39
C PRO A 66 25.47 -33.44 1.83
N LYS A 67 25.32 -34.75 2.08
CA LYS A 67 25.51 -35.33 3.40
C LYS A 67 27.00 -35.32 3.76
N SER A 68 27.44 -34.39 4.60
CA SER A 68 28.74 -34.51 5.26
C SER A 68 28.63 -35.47 6.45
N GLN A 69 29.66 -36.27 6.66
CA GLN A 69 29.85 -37.00 7.92
C GLN A 69 30.50 -36.03 8.91
N ILE A 70 30.00 -35.93 10.16
CA ILE A 70 30.72 -35.71 11.46
C ILE A 70 29.84 -35.02 12.54
N ALA A 71 30.26 -35.22 13.80
CA ALA A 71 29.69 -34.96 15.13
C ALA A 71 29.07 -33.58 15.41
N PHE A 72 27.73 -33.56 15.60
CA PHE A 72 26.98 -32.33 15.87
C PHE A 72 27.43 -31.49 17.10
N PRO A 73 27.97 -32.03 18.22
CA PRO A 73 28.42 -31.20 19.34
C PRO A 73 29.62 -30.31 19.00
N GLU A 74 30.51 -30.79 18.14
CA GLU A 74 31.73 -30.10 17.72
C GLU A 74 31.40 -28.93 16.80
N ASN A 75 30.44 -29.12 15.88
CA ASN A 75 29.99 -28.07 14.97
C ASN A 75 29.35 -26.88 15.70
N PHE A 76 28.51 -27.12 16.72
CA PHE A 76 27.98 -26.04 17.57
C PHE A 76 29.07 -25.32 18.37
N SER A 77 30.07 -26.06 18.86
CA SER A 77 31.18 -25.49 19.63
C SER A 77 32.08 -24.63 18.75
N LEU A 78 32.35 -25.09 17.52
CA LEU A 78 33.08 -24.35 16.50
C LEU A 78 32.34 -23.07 16.11
N LEU A 79 31.03 -23.16 15.89
CA LEU A 79 30.18 -22.01 15.54
C LEU A 79 30.21 -20.96 16.65
N TRP A 80 30.05 -21.39 17.91
CA TRP A 80 30.15 -20.50 19.06
C TRP A 80 31.54 -19.87 19.20
N GLY A 81 32.60 -20.66 18.94
CA GLY A 81 33.97 -20.18 18.88
C GLY A 81 34.21 -19.13 17.80
N MET A 82 33.62 -19.29 16.61
CA MET A 82 33.69 -18.30 15.53
C MET A 82 32.91 -17.04 15.87
N MET A 83 31.70 -17.17 16.40
CA MET A 83 30.87 -16.01 16.78
C MET A 83 31.49 -15.19 17.90
N SER A 84 32.03 -15.83 18.95
CA SER A 84 32.66 -15.12 20.08
C SER A 84 33.89 -14.29 19.65
N ARG A 85 34.51 -14.64 18.52
CA ARG A 85 35.65 -13.91 17.93
C ARG A 85 35.22 -12.72 17.05
N LEU A 86 33.96 -12.65 16.61
CA LEU A 86 33.43 -11.51 15.83
C LEU A 86 33.46 -10.19 16.59
N ASN A 87 33.45 -10.24 17.93
CA ASN A 87 33.59 -9.05 18.77
C ASN A 87 35.02 -8.46 18.74
N PHE A 88 36.02 -9.18 18.20
CA PHE A 88 37.44 -8.88 18.46
C PHE A 88 38.33 -8.67 17.23
N SER A 89 37.82 -8.70 16.00
CA SER A 89 38.68 -8.43 14.84
C SER A 89 38.00 -7.64 13.72
N SER A 90 38.71 -6.61 13.25
CA SER A 90 38.47 -5.86 12.01
C SER A 90 38.82 -6.68 10.76
N GLY A 91 38.75 -8.01 10.83
CA GLY A 91 39.06 -8.92 9.73
C GLY A 91 37.93 -8.99 8.71
N ASP A 92 38.22 -9.61 7.55
CA ASP A 92 37.32 -9.73 6.41
C ASP A 92 35.98 -10.38 6.80
N VAL A 93 35.01 -9.50 7.05
CA VAL A 93 33.67 -9.82 7.53
C VAL A 93 32.95 -10.77 6.58
N LYS A 94 33.22 -10.68 5.27
CA LYS A 94 32.64 -11.55 4.24
C LYS A 94 33.08 -12.98 4.39
N ALA A 95 34.39 -13.19 4.54
CA ALA A 95 34.96 -14.52 4.74
C ALA A 95 34.41 -15.17 6.02
N THR A 96 34.23 -14.39 7.08
CA THR A 96 33.67 -14.90 8.34
C THR A 96 32.21 -15.29 8.22
N ARG A 97 31.38 -14.48 7.55
CA ARG A 97 29.99 -14.83 7.26
C ARG A 97 29.88 -16.08 6.39
N SER A 98 30.67 -16.18 5.32
CA SER A 98 30.68 -17.36 4.43
C SER A 98 31.01 -18.65 5.20
N ASN A 99 32.02 -18.61 6.07
CA ASN A 99 32.36 -19.75 6.92
C ASN A 99 31.25 -20.12 7.91
N ILE A 100 30.56 -19.13 8.49
CA ILE A 100 29.41 -19.36 9.37
C ILE A 100 28.24 -19.99 8.60
N SER A 101 27.91 -19.48 7.41
CA SER A 101 26.84 -20.04 6.57
C SER A 101 27.13 -21.49 6.16
N ARG A 102 28.39 -21.81 5.84
CA ARG A 102 28.83 -23.19 5.56
C ARG A 102 28.62 -24.10 6.77
N LEU A 103 29.03 -23.65 7.95
CA LEU A 103 28.87 -24.42 9.18
C LEU A 103 27.39 -24.61 9.57
N LEU A 104 26.54 -23.61 9.30
CA LEU A 104 25.09 -23.74 9.47
C LEU A 104 24.50 -24.81 8.53
N LEU A 105 24.99 -24.93 7.29
CA LEU A 105 24.59 -25.99 6.37
C LEU A 105 25.03 -27.37 6.87
N ASP A 106 26.24 -27.50 7.42
CA ASP A 106 26.71 -28.75 8.02
C ASP A 106 25.89 -29.15 9.26
N ILE A 107 25.53 -28.17 10.11
CA ILE A 107 24.63 -28.36 11.26
C ILE A 107 23.24 -28.82 10.76
N PHE A 108 22.74 -28.25 9.67
CA PHE A 108 21.47 -28.67 9.08
C PHE A 108 21.54 -30.09 8.50
N ALA A 109 22.59 -30.42 7.74
CA ALA A 109 22.78 -31.77 7.20
C ALA A 109 22.88 -32.85 8.30
N SER A 110 23.39 -32.45 9.48
CA SER A 110 23.45 -33.31 10.66
C SER A 110 22.08 -33.58 11.27
N TYR A 111 21.14 -32.61 11.19
CA TYR A 111 19.81 -32.74 11.77
C TYR A 111 19.02 -33.93 11.20
N ASP A 112 19.14 -34.14 9.88
CA ASP A 112 18.48 -35.27 9.20
C ASP A 112 18.96 -36.64 9.67
N GLN A 113 20.14 -36.71 10.30
CA GLN A 113 20.77 -37.95 10.75
C GLN A 113 20.52 -38.23 12.25
N LEU A 114 19.88 -37.32 12.98
CA LEU A 114 19.66 -37.45 14.42
C LEU A 114 18.61 -38.52 14.76
N GLY A 115 18.82 -39.21 15.89
CA GLY A 115 17.78 -40.01 16.54
C GLY A 115 16.79 -39.13 17.32
N SER A 116 15.56 -39.62 17.55
CA SER A 116 14.49 -38.87 18.24
C SER A 116 14.88 -38.35 19.63
N SER A 117 15.73 -39.08 20.37
CA SER A 117 16.23 -38.69 21.69
C SER A 117 17.24 -37.52 21.66
N GLN A 118 17.89 -37.27 20.52
CA GLN A 118 18.91 -36.23 20.37
C GLN A 118 18.34 -34.89 19.86
N VAL A 119 17.09 -34.91 19.37
CA VAL A 119 16.39 -33.75 18.80
C VAL A 119 16.23 -32.63 19.82
N PHE A 120 15.88 -32.98 21.06
CA PHE A 120 15.72 -32.01 22.14
C PHE A 120 17.02 -31.24 22.39
N ASP A 121 18.13 -31.95 22.56
CA ASP A 121 19.44 -31.33 22.83
C ASP A 121 19.94 -30.51 21.66
N PHE A 122 19.75 -30.99 20.43
CA PHE A 122 20.08 -30.25 19.21
C PHE A 122 19.28 -28.94 19.12
N THR A 123 17.97 -29.02 19.26
CA THR A 123 17.05 -27.86 19.17
C THR A 123 17.37 -26.85 20.26
N ARG A 124 17.60 -27.32 21.49
CA ARG A 124 17.99 -26.48 22.62
C ARG A 124 19.31 -25.74 22.38
N ARG A 125 20.33 -26.41 21.83
CA ARG A 125 21.61 -25.76 21.44
C ARG A 125 21.41 -24.71 20.36
N PHE A 126 20.56 -24.98 19.37
CA PHE A 126 20.23 -24.02 18.33
C PHE A 126 19.46 -22.80 18.88
N VAL A 127 18.54 -23.00 19.81
CA VAL A 127 17.85 -21.90 20.52
C VAL A 127 18.86 -21.03 21.29
N TYR A 128 19.84 -21.64 21.96
CA TYR A 128 20.90 -20.87 22.63
C TYR A 128 21.75 -20.07 21.65
N LEU A 129 22.03 -20.61 20.47
CA LEU A 129 22.71 -19.89 19.39
C LEU A 129 21.93 -18.63 18.99
N ILE A 130 20.61 -18.75 18.77
CA ILE A 130 19.73 -17.62 18.45
C ILE A 130 19.73 -16.57 19.56
N LYS A 131 19.60 -17.00 20.83
CA LYS A 131 19.62 -16.09 21.99
C LYS A 131 20.98 -15.39 22.12
N GLY A 132 22.07 -16.13 21.92
CA GLY A 132 23.44 -15.64 22.00
C GLY A 132 23.74 -14.56 20.97
N ILE A 133 23.42 -14.80 19.70
CA ILE A 133 23.66 -13.80 18.64
C ILE A 133 22.82 -12.54 18.84
N LYS A 134 21.60 -12.66 19.39
CA LYS A 134 20.77 -11.49 19.74
C LYS A 134 21.35 -10.68 20.90
N ALA A 135 21.90 -11.35 21.91
CA ALA A 135 22.59 -10.69 23.01
C ALA A 135 23.85 -9.95 22.53
N MET A 136 24.62 -10.56 21.62
CA MET A 136 25.80 -9.93 21.02
C MET A 136 25.44 -8.71 20.17
N THR A 137 24.44 -8.80 19.28
CA THR A 137 23.96 -7.65 18.50
C THR A 137 23.45 -6.50 19.36
N SER A 138 22.89 -6.79 20.54
CA SER A 138 22.36 -5.76 21.46
C SER A 138 23.45 -5.08 22.29
N THR A 139 24.60 -5.72 22.47
CA THR A 139 25.71 -5.22 23.31
C THR A 139 26.87 -4.65 22.50
N CYS A 140 26.99 -5.01 21.22
CA CYS A 140 28.09 -4.58 20.37
C CYS A 140 27.83 -3.19 19.75
N VAL A 141 28.76 -2.26 19.97
CA VAL A 141 28.71 -0.86 19.46
C VAL A 141 29.29 -0.76 18.04
N THR A 142 30.16 -1.69 17.65
CA THR A 142 30.84 -1.78 16.34
C THR A 142 30.37 -3.03 15.57
N ASN A 143 30.41 -3.02 14.22
CA ASN A 143 30.04 -4.17 13.37
C ASN A 143 28.58 -4.67 13.50
N GLN A 144 27.59 -3.77 13.62
CA GLN A 144 26.18 -4.16 13.76
C GLN A 144 25.56 -4.78 12.49
N LEU A 145 25.95 -4.31 11.30
CA LEU A 145 25.38 -4.77 10.03
C LEU A 145 25.74 -6.22 9.67
N PRO A 146 26.99 -6.68 9.85
CA PRO A 146 27.31 -8.09 9.59
C PRO A 146 26.72 -9.06 10.61
N LEU A 147 26.67 -8.64 11.88
CA LEU A 147 26.04 -9.43 12.94
C LEU A 147 24.54 -9.56 12.71
N SER A 148 23.87 -8.54 12.17
CA SER A 148 22.45 -8.64 11.78
C SER A 148 22.25 -9.61 10.61
N HIS A 149 23.16 -9.62 9.62
CA HIS A 149 23.11 -10.62 8.53
C HIS A 149 23.32 -12.05 9.02
N ILE A 150 24.32 -12.29 9.88
CA ILE A 150 24.56 -13.61 10.49
C ILE A 150 23.36 -14.05 11.32
N GLN A 151 22.76 -13.12 12.07
CA GLN A 151 21.53 -13.39 12.80
C GLN A 151 20.43 -13.87 11.83
N LEU A 152 20.21 -13.19 10.70
CA LEU A 152 19.21 -13.59 9.70
C LEU A 152 19.51 -14.98 9.10
N ASP A 153 20.79 -15.30 8.83
CA ASP A 153 21.20 -16.62 8.32
C ASP A 153 20.87 -17.74 9.33
N ILE A 154 21.11 -17.49 10.63
CA ILE A 154 20.73 -18.42 11.73
C ILE A 154 19.21 -18.60 11.80
N TRP A 155 18.43 -17.50 11.71
CA TRP A 155 16.97 -17.56 11.69
C TRP A 155 16.45 -18.35 10.49
N ALA A 156 16.99 -18.12 9.29
CA ALA A 156 16.61 -18.83 8.08
C ALA A 156 16.89 -20.33 8.18
N MET A 157 18.05 -20.71 8.74
CA MET A 157 18.41 -22.12 8.90
C MET A 157 17.51 -22.82 9.92
N PHE A 158 17.23 -22.17 11.06
CA PHE A 158 16.31 -22.74 12.04
C PHE A 158 14.90 -22.89 11.49
N PHE A 159 14.45 -21.93 10.69
CA PHE A 159 13.18 -22.04 9.99
C PHE A 159 13.12 -23.26 9.08
N LYS A 160 14.20 -23.50 8.31
CA LYS A 160 14.33 -24.69 7.45
C LYS A 160 14.25 -25.99 8.26
N LEU A 161 14.84 -26.04 9.45
CA LEU A 161 14.76 -27.19 10.37
C LEU A 161 13.32 -27.49 10.82
N LEU A 162 12.53 -26.44 11.07
CA LEU A 162 11.13 -26.56 11.49
C LEU A 162 10.18 -26.94 10.35
N GLU A 163 10.59 -26.84 9.08
CA GLU A 163 9.72 -27.21 7.94
C GLU A 163 9.55 -28.71 7.74
N SER A 164 10.54 -29.50 8.17
CA SER A 164 10.60 -30.96 7.94
C SER A 164 10.63 -31.77 9.25
N PRO A 165 9.69 -31.56 10.19
CA PRO A 165 9.69 -32.33 11.43
C PRO A 165 9.30 -33.77 11.12
N LYS A 166 10.22 -34.71 11.35
CA LYS A 166 9.92 -36.15 11.25
C LYS A 166 8.92 -36.57 12.35
N PRO A 167 8.08 -37.59 12.12
CA PRO A 167 7.19 -38.12 13.16
C PRO A 167 7.97 -38.47 14.44
N GLY A 168 7.54 -37.95 15.59
CA GLY A 168 8.21 -38.09 16.88
C GLY A 168 9.24 -36.99 17.23
N PHE A 169 9.67 -36.18 16.26
CA PHE A 169 10.60 -35.06 16.47
C PHE A 169 9.85 -33.82 17.01
N GLU A 170 8.58 -33.67 16.62
CA GLU A 170 7.72 -32.56 17.05
C GLU A 170 7.64 -32.45 18.57
N LYS A 171 7.59 -33.58 19.29
CA LYS A 171 7.61 -33.61 20.76
C LYS A 171 8.89 -33.00 21.33
N GLY A 172 10.06 -33.40 20.82
CA GLY A 172 11.35 -32.87 21.26
C GLY A 172 11.52 -31.38 20.94
N ILE A 173 10.98 -30.92 19.81
CA ILE A 173 10.97 -29.49 19.44
C ILE A 173 10.07 -28.69 20.39
N LYS A 174 8.85 -29.18 20.67
CA LYS A 174 7.89 -28.56 21.59
C LYS A 174 8.47 -28.40 22.99
N GLU A 175 9.10 -29.46 23.49
CA GLU A 175 9.78 -29.46 24.80
C GLU A 175 10.96 -28.48 24.81
N ALA A 176 11.79 -28.46 23.77
CA ALA A 176 12.94 -27.55 23.68
C ALA A 176 12.54 -26.07 23.56
N LEU A 177 11.37 -25.79 22.94
CA LEU A 177 10.80 -24.45 22.83
C LEU A 177 9.96 -24.04 24.04
N GLU A 178 9.72 -24.95 24.99
CA GLU A 178 8.90 -24.72 26.18
C GLU A 178 7.49 -24.17 25.81
N LEU A 179 6.86 -24.76 24.79
CA LEU A 179 5.61 -24.23 24.25
C LEU A 179 4.42 -24.43 25.17
N GLU A 180 3.66 -23.36 25.39
CA GLU A 180 2.36 -23.38 26.05
C GLU A 180 1.27 -22.75 25.16
N PRO A 181 0.13 -23.43 24.95
CA PRO A 181 -0.17 -24.81 25.34
C PRO A 181 0.62 -25.85 24.52
N PHE A 182 0.79 -27.08 25.03
CA PHE A 182 1.67 -28.09 24.41
C PHE A 182 1.20 -28.59 23.03
N ASP A 183 -0.09 -28.46 22.73
CA ASP A 183 -0.68 -28.78 21.43
C ASP A 183 -0.38 -27.72 20.36
N ALA A 184 0.17 -26.56 20.75
CA ALA A 184 0.62 -25.51 19.85
C ALA A 184 1.49 -26.01 18.70
N ASN A 185 1.35 -25.40 17.53
CA ASN A 185 2.25 -25.68 16.40
C ASN A 185 3.59 -24.92 16.59
N PRO A 186 4.74 -25.62 16.68
CA PRO A 186 6.05 -24.96 16.83
C PRO A 186 6.40 -23.99 15.71
N LEU A 187 5.98 -24.32 14.49
CA LEU A 187 6.20 -23.49 13.31
C LEU A 187 5.38 -22.20 13.40
N GLU A 188 4.13 -22.26 13.88
CA GLU A 188 3.27 -21.09 14.09
C GLU A 188 3.86 -20.16 15.15
N TYR A 189 4.28 -20.69 16.29
CA TYR A 189 4.96 -19.92 17.33
C TYR A 189 6.18 -19.18 16.77
N PHE A 190 7.00 -19.87 15.98
CA PHE A 190 8.21 -19.29 15.42
C PHE A 190 7.93 -18.20 14.37
N ILE A 191 6.96 -18.42 13.48
CA ILE A 191 6.48 -17.41 12.53
C ILE A 191 6.08 -16.13 13.27
N GLU A 192 5.36 -16.26 14.40
CA GLU A 192 4.99 -15.09 15.19
C GLU A 192 6.19 -14.35 15.80
N VAL A 193 7.18 -15.08 16.33
CA VAL A 193 8.39 -14.47 16.91
C VAL A 193 9.16 -13.70 15.84
N LEU A 194 9.38 -14.33 14.69
CA LEU A 194 10.13 -13.74 13.59
C LEU A 194 9.37 -12.56 12.98
N PHE A 195 8.04 -12.66 12.83
CA PHE A 195 7.21 -11.52 12.43
C PHE A 195 7.39 -10.32 13.36
N ASP A 196 7.30 -10.53 14.68
CA ASP A 196 7.46 -9.46 15.67
C ASP A 196 8.86 -8.81 15.56
N ILE A 197 9.91 -9.60 15.29
CA ILE A 197 11.28 -9.11 15.09
C ILE A 197 11.37 -8.23 13.82
N LEU A 198 10.91 -8.73 12.68
CA LEU A 198 11.01 -8.02 11.40
C LEU A 198 10.12 -6.77 11.36
N ALA A 199 8.91 -6.85 11.91
CA ALA A 199 7.97 -5.74 11.95
C ALA A 199 8.45 -4.55 12.82
N CYS A 200 9.39 -4.78 13.73
CA CYS A 200 9.93 -3.75 14.63
C CYS A 200 11.32 -3.27 14.24
N ASP A 201 11.97 -3.94 13.29
CA ASP A 201 13.30 -3.58 12.86
C ASP A 201 13.24 -2.39 11.90
N LYS A 202 13.80 -1.24 12.33
CA LYS A 202 13.84 -0.01 11.53
C LYS A 202 14.57 -0.22 10.19
N MET A 203 15.53 -1.15 10.13
CA MET A 203 16.22 -1.53 8.88
C MET A 203 15.33 -2.33 7.92
N SER A 204 14.32 -3.05 8.42
CA SER A 204 13.38 -3.82 7.58
C SER A 204 12.32 -2.95 6.90
N ILE A 205 12.18 -1.68 7.30
CA ILE A 205 11.05 -0.82 6.89
C ILE A 205 11.52 0.45 6.15
N THR A 206 12.83 0.73 6.17
CA THR A 206 13.43 1.91 5.53
C THR A 206 14.34 1.55 4.35
N SER A 207 14.70 2.57 3.55
CA SER A 207 15.12 2.55 2.14
C SER A 207 16.43 1.83 1.75
N SER A 208 16.91 0.89 2.56
CA SER A 208 18.02 0.00 2.20
C SER A 208 17.63 -1.45 2.54
N PHE A 209 16.69 -1.99 1.76
CA PHE A 209 16.25 -3.37 1.86
C PHE A 209 17.43 -4.31 1.56
N CYS A 210 18.11 -4.81 2.58
CA CYS A 210 19.09 -5.87 2.39
C CYS A 210 18.36 -7.15 1.92
N GLN A 211 18.98 -7.88 0.99
CA GLN A 211 18.41 -9.09 0.40
C GLN A 211 18.09 -10.16 1.45
N CYS A 212 18.81 -10.18 2.58
CA CYS A 212 18.58 -11.11 3.68
C CYS A 212 17.20 -10.90 4.35
N TYR A 213 16.75 -9.65 4.48
CA TYR A 213 15.41 -9.35 5.02
C TYR A 213 14.30 -9.81 4.07
N ALA A 214 14.49 -9.64 2.76
CA ALA A 214 13.52 -10.11 1.78
C ALA A 214 13.37 -11.64 1.82
N ILE A 215 14.47 -12.39 1.95
CA ILE A 215 14.44 -13.85 2.12
C ILE A 215 13.63 -14.23 3.37
N MET A 216 13.83 -13.56 4.50
CA MET A 216 13.04 -13.84 5.70
C MET A 216 11.55 -13.55 5.53
N TRP A 217 11.20 -12.43 4.89
CA TRP A 217 9.80 -12.11 4.56
C TRP A 217 9.18 -13.14 3.63
N ILE A 218 9.92 -13.59 2.64
CA ILE A 218 9.55 -14.66 1.73
C ILE A 218 9.26 -15.97 2.47
N LEU A 219 10.13 -16.35 3.41
CA LEU A 219 9.96 -17.55 4.21
C LEU A 219 8.69 -17.44 5.08
N LEU A 220 8.46 -16.28 5.68
CA LEU A 220 7.21 -15.98 6.40
C LEU A 220 5.98 -16.08 5.48
N ILE A 221 6.04 -15.50 4.27
CA ILE A 221 4.95 -15.57 3.28
C ILE A 221 4.63 -17.03 2.96
N ARG A 222 5.63 -17.82 2.57
CA ARG A 222 5.48 -19.24 2.21
C ARG A 222 4.80 -20.02 3.33
N HIS A 223 5.11 -19.72 4.59
CA HIS A 223 4.53 -20.45 5.71
C HIS A 223 3.19 -19.93 6.17
N GLY A 224 2.96 -18.61 6.09
CA GLY A 224 1.61 -18.07 6.26
C GLY A 224 0.64 -18.63 5.22
N GLU A 225 1.09 -18.83 3.98
CA GLU A 225 0.32 -19.54 2.95
C GLU A 225 0.01 -20.99 3.35
N LYS A 226 0.98 -21.74 3.91
CA LYS A 226 0.75 -23.12 4.40
C LYS A 226 -0.22 -23.17 5.59
N VAL A 227 -0.07 -22.28 6.58
CA VAL A 227 -0.81 -22.33 7.85
C VAL A 227 -2.23 -21.77 7.70
N SER A 228 -2.42 -20.68 6.98
CA SER A 228 -3.73 -20.00 6.90
C SER A 228 -4.29 -19.89 5.49
N THR A 229 -3.78 -20.69 4.54
CA THR A 229 -4.20 -20.75 3.12
C THR A 229 -4.08 -19.41 2.35
N SER A 230 -3.47 -18.40 2.97
CA SER A 230 -3.25 -17.05 2.43
C SER A 230 -2.40 -16.23 3.40
N TRP A 231 -1.30 -15.64 2.91
CA TRP A 231 -0.46 -14.72 3.68
C TRP A 231 -1.23 -13.49 4.18
N PHE A 232 -2.07 -12.90 3.33
CA PHE A 232 -2.85 -11.71 3.72
C PHE A 232 -3.83 -12.04 4.85
N LYS A 233 -4.43 -13.23 4.84
CA LYS A 233 -5.28 -13.72 5.94
C LYS A 233 -4.47 -13.94 7.22
N HIS A 234 -3.26 -14.52 7.12
CA HIS A 234 -2.34 -14.68 8.25
C HIS A 234 -2.03 -13.33 8.90
N LEU A 235 -1.51 -12.39 8.08
CA LEU A 235 -1.13 -11.05 8.50
C LEU A 235 -2.31 -10.33 9.15
N HIS A 236 -3.48 -10.42 8.55
CA HIS A 236 -4.70 -9.81 9.08
C HIS A 236 -5.10 -10.38 10.44
N GLY A 237 -5.10 -11.71 10.58
CA GLY A 237 -5.36 -12.38 11.86
C GLY A 237 -4.37 -11.92 12.95
N ARG A 238 -3.09 -11.80 12.59
CA ARG A 238 -2.04 -11.35 13.50
C ARG A 238 -2.23 -9.92 13.97
N ILE A 239 -2.53 -9.00 13.06
CA ILE A 239 -2.79 -7.60 13.42
C ILE A 239 -4.06 -7.45 14.27
N ILE A 240 -5.13 -8.20 13.97
CA ILE A 240 -6.35 -8.20 14.80
C ILE A 240 -6.05 -8.71 16.22
N GLN A 241 -5.24 -9.76 16.35
CA GLN A 241 -4.83 -10.27 17.65
C GLN A 241 -4.10 -9.20 18.46
N ILE A 242 -3.14 -8.50 17.85
CA ILE A 242 -2.42 -7.37 18.49
C ILE A 242 -3.40 -6.25 18.86
N LYS A 243 -4.27 -5.85 17.94
CA LYS A 243 -5.29 -4.80 18.15
C LYS A 243 -6.21 -5.13 19.34
N SER A 244 -6.56 -6.40 19.52
CA SER A 244 -7.49 -6.84 20.57
C SER A 244 -6.91 -6.77 21.98
N GLY A 245 -5.61 -6.47 22.13
CA GLY A 245 -4.92 -6.47 23.43
C GLY A 245 -4.87 -7.85 24.09
N ARG A 246 -5.40 -8.90 23.44
CA ARG A 246 -5.31 -10.28 23.93
C ARG A 246 -3.84 -10.65 23.99
N ARG A 247 -3.34 -10.89 25.22
CA ARG A 247 -2.04 -11.51 25.42
C ARG A 247 -1.99 -12.79 24.60
N ARG A 248 -0.83 -12.98 23.96
CA ARG A 248 -0.53 -14.06 23.02
C ARG A 248 -1.05 -15.40 23.54
N ILE A 249 -1.71 -16.15 22.67
CA ILE A 249 -2.26 -17.48 22.96
C ILE A 249 -1.11 -18.49 23.15
N LEU A 250 0.04 -18.20 22.53
CA LEU A 250 1.23 -19.04 22.50
C LEU A 250 2.38 -18.40 23.30
N LYS A 251 3.00 -19.16 24.20
CA LYS A 251 4.23 -18.78 24.90
C LYS A 251 5.35 -19.77 24.60
N GLY A 252 6.58 -19.31 24.73
CA GLY A 252 7.76 -20.17 24.62
C GLY A 252 9.07 -19.48 24.96
N CYS A 253 10.16 -20.23 24.89
CA CYS A 253 11.46 -19.81 25.37
C CYS A 253 12.09 -18.68 24.52
N LEU A 254 11.57 -18.39 23.32
CA LEU A 254 12.02 -17.30 22.45
C LEU A 254 11.28 -15.98 22.74
N ASP A 255 10.32 -15.95 23.67
CA ASP A 255 9.55 -14.73 23.95
C ASP A 255 10.41 -13.59 24.46
N GLY A 256 11.53 -13.90 25.13
CA GLY A 256 12.53 -12.91 25.57
C GLY A 256 13.30 -12.24 24.41
N LEU A 257 13.22 -12.78 23.19
CA LEU A 257 13.86 -12.18 22.00
C LEU A 257 12.93 -11.27 21.22
N ARG A 258 11.62 -11.40 21.43
CA ARG A 258 10.63 -10.55 20.77
C ARG A 258 10.89 -9.10 21.22
N PRO A 259 11.03 -8.15 20.30
CA PRO A 259 11.22 -6.77 20.66
C PRO A 259 10.06 -6.31 21.55
N THR A 260 10.35 -5.44 22.53
CA THR A 260 9.32 -4.70 23.25
C THR A 260 8.67 -3.76 22.27
N VAL A 261 7.69 -4.27 21.55
CA VAL A 261 6.93 -3.49 20.60
C VAL A 261 6.18 -2.44 21.39
N HIS A 262 6.59 -1.17 21.28
CA HIS A 262 5.89 -0.03 21.90
C HIS A 262 4.46 0.18 21.35
N ILE A 263 3.93 -0.82 20.63
CA ILE A 263 2.54 -0.92 20.22
C ILE A 263 1.65 -1.30 21.40
N VAL A 264 2.12 -2.06 22.40
CA VAL A 264 1.30 -2.36 23.58
C VAL A 264 2.04 -1.91 24.83
N ASN A 265 1.43 -1.01 25.60
CA ASN A 265 2.02 -0.55 26.86
C ASN A 265 1.88 -1.63 27.97
N GLN A 266 2.57 -1.44 29.09
CA GLN A 266 2.55 -2.40 30.21
C GLN A 266 1.15 -2.59 30.82
N ALA A 267 0.26 -1.62 30.64
CA ALA A 267 -1.14 -1.67 31.06
C ALA A 267 -2.07 -2.36 30.02
N GLY A 268 -1.53 -2.83 28.89
CA GLY A 268 -2.28 -3.54 27.85
C GLY A 268 -2.96 -2.65 26.81
N PHE A 269 -2.73 -1.34 26.84
CA PHE A 269 -3.28 -0.43 25.82
C PHE A 269 -2.44 -0.46 24.54
N VAL A 270 -3.15 -0.52 23.42
CA VAL A 270 -2.55 -0.57 22.08
C VAL A 270 -2.40 0.84 21.51
N ASP A 271 -1.19 1.22 21.15
CA ASP A 271 -0.88 2.37 20.30
C ASP A 271 -1.32 2.05 18.85
N LEU A 272 -2.54 2.48 18.54
CA LEU A 272 -3.19 2.22 17.25
C LEU A 272 -2.45 2.91 16.09
N GLU A 273 -1.84 4.07 16.32
CA GLU A 273 -1.11 4.79 15.27
C GLU A 273 0.11 3.99 14.81
N LYS A 274 0.92 3.51 15.76
CA LYS A 274 2.05 2.63 15.46
C LYS A 274 1.60 1.32 14.84
N LEU A 275 0.48 0.75 15.31
CA LEU A 275 -0.06 -0.49 14.75
C LEU A 275 -0.43 -0.32 13.27
N TRP A 276 -1.11 0.77 12.92
CA TRP A 276 -1.47 1.05 11.53
C TRP A 276 -0.25 1.27 10.65
N HIS A 277 0.76 1.99 11.15
CA HIS A 277 2.01 2.17 10.43
C HIS A 277 2.68 0.82 10.14
N VAL A 278 2.81 -0.05 11.14
CA VAL A 278 3.37 -1.41 10.95
C VAL A 278 2.57 -2.20 9.92
N TYR A 279 1.23 -2.13 9.97
CA TYR A 279 0.41 -2.87 9.03
C TYR A 279 0.63 -2.38 7.58
N TRP A 280 0.62 -1.07 7.36
CA TRP A 280 0.91 -0.49 6.04
C TRP A 280 2.33 -0.81 5.57
N SER A 281 3.34 -0.71 6.46
CA SER A 281 4.73 -1.06 6.15
C SER A 281 4.84 -2.50 5.67
N VAL A 282 4.33 -3.45 6.47
CA VAL A 282 4.43 -4.88 6.14
C VAL A 282 3.69 -5.19 4.84
N LEU A 283 2.52 -4.58 4.59
CA LEU A 283 1.83 -4.75 3.32
C LEU A 283 2.68 -4.26 2.14
N THR A 284 3.25 -3.05 2.21
CA THR A 284 4.08 -2.51 1.12
C THR A 284 5.34 -3.34 0.87
N VAL A 285 5.93 -3.92 1.91
CA VAL A 285 7.10 -4.79 1.81
C VAL A 285 6.76 -6.16 1.23
N THR A 286 5.71 -6.79 1.76
CA THR A 286 5.41 -8.19 1.44
C THR A 286 4.62 -8.35 0.15
N ALA A 287 3.86 -7.35 -0.28
CA ALA A 287 3.10 -7.40 -1.52
C ALA A 287 3.96 -7.72 -2.77
N PRO A 288 5.08 -7.01 -3.06
CA PRO A 288 5.93 -7.33 -4.21
C PRO A 288 6.60 -8.70 -4.05
N LEU A 289 6.99 -9.08 -2.83
CA LEU A 289 7.58 -10.38 -2.54
C LEU A 289 6.58 -11.54 -2.73
N CYS A 290 5.32 -11.37 -2.35
CA CYS A 290 4.24 -12.33 -2.63
C CYS A 290 4.06 -12.48 -4.15
N SER A 291 4.05 -11.38 -4.90
CA SER A 291 3.93 -11.42 -6.36
C SER A 291 5.10 -12.17 -7.01
N ALA A 292 6.33 -11.88 -6.56
CA ALA A 292 7.53 -12.56 -7.04
C ALA A 292 7.53 -14.05 -6.67
N PHE A 293 7.16 -14.39 -5.43
CA PHE A 293 7.04 -15.77 -4.96
C PHE A 293 6.04 -16.59 -5.80
N SER A 294 4.85 -16.04 -6.07
CA SER A 294 3.86 -16.70 -6.92
C SER A 294 4.35 -16.91 -8.35
N SER A 295 5.22 -16.03 -8.87
CA SER A 295 5.79 -16.17 -10.21
C SER A 295 6.94 -17.18 -10.30
N LEU A 296 7.73 -17.34 -9.22
CA LEU A 296 8.91 -18.21 -9.17
C LEU A 296 8.57 -19.69 -8.96
N ILE A 297 7.46 -19.98 -8.28
CA ILE A 297 7.02 -21.35 -7.97
C ILE A 297 5.79 -21.69 -8.83
N GLY A 298 5.93 -21.69 -10.16
CA GLY A 298 4.84 -22.05 -11.09
C GLY A 298 4.03 -23.30 -10.65
N PRO A 299 2.76 -23.42 -11.09
CA PRO A 299 1.69 -24.02 -10.29
C PRO A 299 1.80 -25.54 -10.15
N ALA A 300 1.55 -26.06 -8.94
CA ALA A 300 0.80 -27.31 -8.79
C ALA A 300 -0.71 -27.06 -8.61
N ASN A 301 -1.10 -25.83 -8.26
CA ASN A 301 -2.40 -25.20 -8.44
C ASN A 301 -2.21 -23.78 -7.91
N PRO A 302 -2.32 -22.71 -8.72
CA PRO A 302 -2.36 -21.38 -8.14
C PRO A 302 -3.70 -21.33 -7.39
N PRO A 303 -3.75 -21.14 -6.06
CA PRO A 303 -4.95 -20.52 -5.53
C PRO A 303 -4.98 -19.19 -6.27
N ILE A 304 -5.98 -19.03 -7.14
CA ILE A 304 -6.36 -17.78 -7.75
C ILE A 304 -6.08 -16.74 -6.68
N THR A 305 -5.07 -15.89 -6.88
CA THR A 305 -4.81 -14.80 -5.96
C THR A 305 -5.99 -13.87 -6.16
N ASN A 306 -7.12 -14.23 -5.52
CA ASN A 306 -8.40 -13.60 -5.63
C ASN A 306 -8.11 -12.13 -5.38
N SER A 307 -8.21 -11.32 -6.43
CA SER A 307 -8.00 -9.88 -6.40
C SER A 307 -8.80 -9.24 -5.25
N THR A 308 -9.92 -9.87 -4.90
CA THR A 308 -10.78 -9.59 -3.76
C THR A 308 -10.12 -9.69 -2.38
N LEU A 309 -9.18 -10.60 -2.12
CA LEU A 309 -8.54 -10.75 -0.79
C LEU A 309 -7.46 -9.68 -0.50
N LYS A 310 -6.76 -9.20 -1.54
CA LYS A 310 -5.72 -8.16 -1.41
C LYS A 310 -6.36 -6.84 -1.01
N TYR A 311 -7.40 -6.45 -1.74
CA TYR A 311 -8.12 -5.21 -1.46
C TYR A 311 -9.04 -5.28 -0.26
N SER A 312 -9.62 -6.44 0.09
CA SER A 312 -10.41 -6.56 1.33
C SER A 312 -9.59 -6.21 2.58
N THR A 313 -8.30 -6.57 2.59
CA THR A 313 -7.37 -6.24 3.67
C THR A 313 -7.16 -4.73 3.77
N ALA A 314 -6.79 -4.08 2.66
CA ALA A 314 -6.61 -2.63 2.61
C ALA A 314 -7.89 -1.86 2.97
N VAL A 315 -9.04 -2.29 2.44
CA VAL A 315 -10.36 -1.71 2.74
C VAL A 315 -10.70 -1.83 4.21
N TRP A 316 -10.40 -2.98 4.83
CA TRP A 316 -10.62 -3.15 6.26
C TRP A 316 -9.76 -2.18 7.09
N ILE A 317 -8.48 -2.00 6.73
CA ILE A 317 -7.60 -1.04 7.41
C ILE A 317 -8.16 0.37 7.27
N ILE A 318 -8.55 0.77 6.06
CA ILE A 318 -9.12 2.10 5.82
C ILE A 318 -10.37 2.31 6.67
N ARG A 319 -11.29 1.34 6.72
CA ARG A 319 -12.50 1.44 7.56
C ARG A 319 -12.17 1.58 9.05
N ASN A 320 -11.14 0.90 9.53
CA ASN A 320 -10.77 0.91 10.94
C ASN A 320 -9.85 2.08 11.35
N GLN A 321 -9.14 2.68 10.40
CA GLN A 321 -8.25 3.81 10.65
C GLN A 321 -8.94 5.14 10.32
N PHE A 322 -9.50 5.27 9.11
CA PHE A 322 -10.11 6.51 8.61
C PHE A 322 -11.53 6.73 9.10
N LEU A 323 -12.35 5.67 9.17
CA LEU A 323 -13.76 5.78 9.57
C LEU A 323 -14.02 5.48 11.06
N ALA A 324 -12.96 5.37 11.86
CA ALA A 324 -13.07 5.26 13.31
C ALA A 324 -13.43 6.62 13.97
N ASP A 325 -13.94 6.58 15.20
CA ASP A 325 -14.47 7.76 15.91
C ASP A 325 -13.50 8.93 16.02
N SER A 326 -12.19 8.68 16.14
CA SER A 326 -11.16 9.71 16.25
C SER A 326 -10.45 10.06 14.94
N GLY A 327 -10.65 9.29 13.87
CA GLY A 327 -9.88 9.39 12.62
C GLY A 327 -8.33 9.35 12.79
N PRO A 328 -7.58 9.33 11.69
CA PRO A 328 -6.12 9.45 11.71
C PRO A 328 -5.71 10.93 11.73
N ASN A 329 -4.56 11.22 12.34
CA ASN A 329 -3.89 12.51 12.18
C ASN A 329 -3.35 12.67 10.74
N GLU A 330 -2.81 13.84 10.42
CA GLU A 330 -2.34 14.15 9.06
C GLU A 330 -1.17 13.27 8.62
N GLU A 331 -0.19 13.03 9.50
CA GLU A 331 1.00 12.23 9.21
C GLU A 331 0.64 10.76 8.95
N SER A 332 -0.20 10.18 9.81
CA SER A 332 -0.75 8.83 9.68
C SER A 332 -1.59 8.68 8.41
N SER A 333 -2.38 9.71 8.07
CA SER A 333 -3.12 9.74 6.80
C SER A 333 -2.16 9.75 5.60
N ARG A 334 -1.13 10.59 5.65
CA ARG A 334 -0.14 10.73 4.57
C ARG A 334 0.62 9.42 4.35
N TYR A 335 1.04 8.78 5.43
CA TYR A 335 1.72 7.48 5.38
C TYR A 335 0.83 6.42 4.74
N ALA A 336 -0.41 6.26 5.22
CA ALA A 336 -1.36 5.28 4.70
C ALA A 336 -1.66 5.48 3.20
N LEU A 337 -1.88 6.72 2.76
CA LEU A 337 -2.19 7.03 1.37
C LEU A 337 -0.98 6.83 0.45
N ARG A 338 0.24 7.13 0.90
CA ARG A 338 1.46 6.79 0.15
C ARG A 338 1.62 5.28 0.01
N SER A 339 1.44 4.54 1.10
CA SER A 339 1.46 3.08 1.07
C SER A 339 0.43 2.52 0.09
N LEU A 340 -0.77 3.08 0.04
CA LEU A 340 -1.80 2.72 -0.93
C LEU A 340 -1.40 3.02 -2.37
N LEU A 341 -0.78 4.17 -2.66
CA LEU A 341 -0.28 4.49 -3.99
C LEU A 341 0.79 3.50 -4.45
N GLU A 342 1.73 3.13 -3.58
CA GLU A 342 2.72 2.10 -3.91
C GLU A 342 2.08 0.72 -4.14
N LEU A 343 1.08 0.36 -3.34
CA LEU A 343 0.33 -0.88 -3.52
C LEU A 343 -0.50 -0.88 -4.81
N GLN A 344 -1.08 0.25 -5.21
CA GLN A 344 -1.83 0.38 -6.47
C GLN A 344 -0.94 0.19 -7.69
N LYS A 345 0.31 0.67 -7.67
CA LYS A 345 1.28 0.41 -8.75
C LYS A 345 1.50 -1.09 -8.97
N LEU A 346 1.41 -1.90 -7.91
CA LEU A 346 1.61 -3.34 -7.97
C LEU A 346 0.32 -4.13 -8.23
N TRP A 347 -0.77 -3.80 -7.54
CA TRP A 347 -2.02 -4.55 -7.59
C TRP A 347 -2.99 -4.06 -8.68
N GLY A 348 -2.68 -2.93 -9.33
CA GLY A 348 -3.59 -2.19 -10.19
C GLY A 348 -4.60 -1.38 -9.38
N PRO A 349 -5.19 -0.30 -9.91
CA PRO A 349 -6.10 0.54 -9.15
C PRO A 349 -7.43 -0.16 -8.78
N SER A 350 -8.14 0.33 -7.75
CA SER A 350 -9.35 -0.32 -7.24
C SER A 350 -10.37 0.66 -6.64
N VAL A 351 -11.60 0.61 -7.16
CA VAL A 351 -12.75 1.39 -6.68
C VAL A 351 -13.18 1.04 -5.26
N GLU A 352 -12.90 -0.20 -4.82
CA GLU A 352 -13.23 -0.65 -3.46
C GLU A 352 -12.41 0.10 -2.40
N VAL A 353 -11.23 0.62 -2.75
CA VAL A 353 -10.40 1.49 -1.90
C VAL A 353 -10.92 2.94 -1.92
N VAL A 354 -11.36 3.42 -3.08
CA VAL A 354 -11.88 4.79 -3.25
C VAL A 354 -13.14 4.98 -2.41
N ARG A 355 -14.05 4.00 -2.37
CA ARG A 355 -15.33 4.09 -1.64
C ARG A 355 -15.19 4.47 -0.15
N PRO A 356 -14.43 3.74 0.70
CA PRO A 356 -14.26 4.11 2.10
C PRO A 356 -13.42 5.38 2.30
N LEU A 357 -12.44 5.66 1.42
CA LEU A 357 -11.70 6.92 1.47
C LEU A 357 -12.59 8.12 1.17
N TRP A 358 -13.47 8.00 0.18
CA TRP A 358 -14.44 9.03 -0.14
C TRP A 358 -15.38 9.31 1.03
N LEU A 359 -15.87 8.29 1.74
CA LEU A 359 -16.70 8.48 2.94
C LEU A 359 -16.00 9.31 4.02
N TYR A 360 -14.67 9.23 4.12
CA TYR A 360 -13.88 10.03 5.03
C TYR A 360 -13.66 11.45 4.49
N PHE A 361 -13.15 11.58 3.26
CA PHE A 361 -12.76 12.88 2.70
C PHE A 361 -13.96 13.75 2.33
N SER A 362 -15.07 13.18 1.87
CA SER A 362 -16.31 13.92 1.58
C SER A 362 -16.81 14.72 2.78
N ARG A 363 -16.75 14.13 3.99
CA ARG A 363 -17.12 14.79 5.25
C ARG A 363 -16.15 15.90 5.67
N LYS A 364 -14.94 15.88 5.13
CA LYS A 364 -13.87 16.83 5.45
C LYS A 364 -13.68 17.91 4.38
N LEU A 365 -14.38 17.82 3.24
CA LEU A 365 -14.27 18.80 2.15
C LEU A 365 -14.41 20.24 2.63
N ASP A 366 -15.31 20.49 3.58
CA ASP A 366 -15.53 21.83 4.14
C ASP A 366 -14.42 22.33 5.07
N SER A 367 -13.64 21.41 5.65
CA SER A 367 -12.59 21.70 6.65
C SER A 367 -11.17 21.71 6.09
N ILE A 368 -10.98 21.24 4.85
CA ILE A 368 -9.67 21.22 4.20
C ILE A 368 -9.34 22.65 3.75
N THR A 369 -8.33 23.26 4.40
CA THR A 369 -7.80 24.57 4.03
C THR A 369 -6.98 24.48 2.74
N GLU A 370 -7.04 25.55 1.94
CA GLU A 370 -6.53 25.63 0.55
C GLU A 370 -5.32 24.75 0.28
N VAL A 371 -5.48 23.82 -0.66
CA VAL A 371 -4.39 23.03 -1.18
C VAL A 371 -4.02 23.57 -2.56
N THR A 372 -3.01 24.44 -2.60
CA THR A 372 -2.36 24.79 -3.87
C THR A 372 -1.57 23.56 -4.35
N PHE A 373 -2.02 22.98 -5.46
CA PHE A 373 -1.32 21.88 -6.14
C PHE A 373 -0.10 22.43 -6.89
N ASN A 374 1.00 22.71 -6.18
CA ASN A 374 2.29 22.90 -6.85
C ASN A 374 2.80 21.53 -7.28
N ARG A 375 2.92 21.32 -8.59
CA ARG A 375 3.32 20.05 -9.23
C ARG A 375 4.78 19.66 -8.97
N ASP A 376 5.61 20.57 -8.45
CA ASP A 376 7.07 20.39 -8.38
C ASP A 376 7.59 19.97 -7.00
N ASP A 377 6.74 19.83 -5.98
CA ASP A 377 7.22 19.43 -4.65
C ASP A 377 7.40 17.91 -4.56
N GLN A 378 8.68 17.52 -4.52
CA GLN A 378 9.17 16.17 -4.25
C GLN A 378 8.44 15.58 -3.03
N SER A 379 7.58 14.60 -3.32
CA SER A 379 6.93 13.53 -2.54
C SER A 379 6.83 13.57 -1.00
N ALA A 380 7.65 14.26 -0.22
CA ALA A 380 7.69 14.26 1.25
C ALA A 380 6.64 15.17 1.92
N GLY A 381 6.12 16.21 1.23
CA GLY A 381 5.24 17.22 1.82
C GLY A 381 3.76 17.22 1.39
N LEU A 382 3.34 16.35 0.46
CA LEU A 382 1.97 16.43 -0.10
C LEU A 382 0.87 16.26 0.99
N PRO A 383 -0.15 17.15 1.00
CA PRO A 383 -1.31 17.02 1.88
C PRO A 383 -2.10 15.73 1.60
N PRO A 384 -2.74 15.12 2.63
CA PRO A 384 -3.49 13.87 2.46
C PRO A 384 -4.57 13.94 1.38
N PHE A 385 -5.24 15.08 1.21
CA PHE A 385 -6.26 15.23 0.18
C PHE A 385 -5.70 15.06 -1.24
N LEU A 386 -4.47 15.50 -1.50
CA LEU A 386 -3.84 15.33 -2.83
C LEU A 386 -3.46 13.88 -3.09
N LEU A 387 -2.96 13.19 -2.07
CA LEU A 387 -2.68 11.76 -2.18
C LEU A 387 -3.98 10.97 -2.43
N PHE A 388 -5.08 11.34 -1.78
CA PHE A 388 -6.40 10.78 -2.06
C PHE A 388 -6.85 11.09 -3.50
N ALA A 389 -6.65 12.31 -3.99
CA ALA A 389 -6.96 12.67 -5.36
C ALA A 389 -6.16 11.80 -6.36
N GLN A 390 -4.86 11.59 -6.12
CA GLN A 390 -4.03 10.70 -6.94
C GLN A 390 -4.55 9.25 -6.96
N ILE A 391 -4.90 8.69 -5.79
CA ILE A 391 -5.50 7.34 -5.68
C ILE A 391 -6.81 7.23 -6.48
N THR A 392 -7.61 8.29 -6.43
CA THR A 392 -8.91 8.37 -7.12
C THR A 392 -8.71 8.48 -8.62
N VAL A 393 -7.74 9.26 -9.06
CA VAL A 393 -7.36 9.44 -10.47
C VAL A 393 -6.90 8.13 -11.10
N GLU A 394 -6.00 7.38 -10.45
CA GLU A 394 -5.58 6.07 -10.98
C GLU A 394 -6.75 5.09 -11.11
N SER A 395 -7.70 5.14 -10.16
CA SER A 395 -8.93 4.34 -10.22
C SER A 395 -9.90 4.80 -11.29
N PHE A 396 -9.96 6.10 -11.55
CA PHE A 396 -10.79 6.66 -12.60
C PHE A 396 -10.32 6.21 -13.98
N LEU A 397 -9.01 6.22 -14.24
CA LEU A 397 -8.46 5.76 -15.52
C LEU A 397 -8.80 4.28 -15.83
N ALA A 398 -9.02 3.46 -14.80
CA ALA A 398 -9.44 2.07 -14.97
C ALA A 398 -10.96 1.91 -15.05
N GLN A 399 -11.72 2.62 -14.22
CA GLN A 399 -13.18 2.46 -14.08
C GLN A 399 -13.89 3.83 -13.88
N PRO A 400 -14.02 4.65 -14.94
CA PRO A 400 -14.52 6.03 -14.84
C PRO A 400 -15.92 6.11 -14.21
N SER A 401 -16.89 5.36 -14.75
CA SER A 401 -18.30 5.43 -14.34
C SER A 401 -18.51 5.02 -12.87
N GLU A 402 -17.78 4.01 -12.39
CA GLU A 402 -17.87 3.57 -10.99
C GLU A 402 -17.27 4.59 -10.03
N VAL A 403 -16.12 5.17 -10.37
CA VAL A 403 -15.50 6.24 -9.56
C VAL A 403 -16.43 7.46 -9.48
N LEU A 404 -17.00 7.90 -10.61
CA LEU A 404 -17.94 9.02 -10.64
C LEU A 404 -19.19 8.77 -9.81
N SER A 405 -19.72 7.54 -9.84
CA SER A 405 -20.84 7.13 -8.97
C SER A 405 -20.47 7.23 -7.48
N ILE A 406 -19.25 6.80 -7.11
CA ILE A 406 -18.75 6.87 -5.73
C ILE A 406 -18.58 8.33 -5.28
N ILE A 407 -17.93 9.18 -6.08
CA ILE A 407 -17.62 10.57 -5.69
C ILE A 407 -18.77 11.55 -5.91
N ARG A 408 -19.94 11.07 -6.31
CA ARG A 408 -21.12 11.91 -6.50
C ARG A 408 -21.50 12.56 -5.17
N THR A 409 -21.71 13.87 -5.18
CA THR A 409 -22.15 14.62 -4.00
C THR A 409 -23.08 15.74 -4.41
N ALA A 410 -24.05 16.02 -3.55
CA ALA A 410 -24.94 17.16 -3.74
C ALA A 410 -24.14 18.45 -3.45
N LEU A 411 -23.80 19.20 -4.50
CA LEU A 411 -23.11 20.49 -4.36
C LEU A 411 -23.74 21.45 -3.32
N PRO A 412 -25.07 21.56 -3.15
CA PRO A 412 -25.64 22.44 -2.13
C PRO A 412 -25.36 22.02 -0.69
N SER A 413 -25.04 20.74 -0.44
CA SER A 413 -24.71 20.31 0.93
C SER A 413 -23.32 20.74 1.36
N LEU A 414 -22.48 21.23 0.44
CA LEU A 414 -21.11 21.67 0.71
C LEU A 414 -21.08 23.18 1.03
N THR A 415 -20.11 23.59 1.84
CA THR A 415 -19.75 25.01 2.03
C THR A 415 -19.01 25.54 0.80
N ARG A 416 -18.74 26.86 0.77
CA ARG A 416 -17.91 27.49 -0.26
C ARG A 416 -16.57 26.78 -0.44
N GLN A 417 -15.91 26.42 0.67
CA GLN A 417 -14.63 25.72 0.67
C GLN A 417 -14.78 24.28 0.15
N GLY A 418 -15.82 23.57 0.59
CA GLY A 418 -16.09 22.22 0.13
C GLY A 418 -16.35 22.14 -1.37
N VAL A 419 -17.07 23.11 -1.93
CA VAL A 419 -17.26 23.23 -3.39
C VAL A 419 -15.92 23.42 -4.08
N THR A 420 -15.07 24.33 -3.60
CA THR A 420 -13.73 24.55 -4.17
C THR A 420 -12.89 23.27 -4.17
N ASN A 421 -12.78 22.59 -3.03
CA ASN A 421 -12.01 21.35 -2.90
C ASN A 421 -12.56 20.22 -3.78
N TYR A 422 -13.88 20.15 -3.94
CA TYR A 422 -14.52 19.16 -4.82
C TYR A 422 -14.18 19.42 -6.30
N PHE A 423 -14.27 20.67 -6.75
CA PHE A 423 -13.89 21.03 -8.11
C PHE A 423 -12.39 20.84 -8.37
N SER A 424 -11.52 21.04 -7.37
CA SER A 424 -10.11 20.68 -7.49
C SER A 424 -9.91 19.19 -7.75
N LEU A 425 -10.69 18.29 -7.12
CA LEU A 425 -10.63 16.85 -7.43
C LEU A 425 -11.05 16.59 -8.89
N LEU A 426 -12.13 17.21 -9.37
CA LEU A 426 -12.60 17.06 -10.75
C LEU A 426 -11.59 17.58 -11.77
N GLU A 427 -10.92 18.69 -11.46
CA GLU A 427 -9.84 19.26 -12.27
C GLU A 427 -8.67 18.27 -12.41
N HIS A 428 -8.29 17.59 -11.33
CA HIS A 428 -7.24 16.57 -11.35
C HIS A 428 -7.61 15.35 -12.18
N LEU A 429 -8.88 14.92 -12.10
CA LEU A 429 -9.40 13.86 -12.96
C LEU A 429 -9.29 14.28 -14.42
N LEU A 430 -9.77 15.47 -14.77
CA LEU A 430 -9.75 15.99 -16.13
C LEU A 430 -8.32 16.10 -16.69
N ASP A 431 -7.43 16.81 -15.99
CA ASP A 431 -6.04 17.00 -16.43
C ASP A 431 -5.31 15.67 -16.62
N THR A 432 -5.53 14.70 -15.73
CA THR A 432 -4.87 13.40 -15.84
C THR A 432 -5.43 12.57 -16.98
N VAL A 433 -6.73 12.59 -17.21
CA VAL A 433 -7.35 11.91 -18.36
C VAL A 433 -6.79 12.45 -19.67
N LEU A 434 -6.69 13.78 -19.78
CA LEU A 434 -6.15 14.45 -20.97
C LEU A 434 -4.71 14.04 -21.27
N LYS A 435 -3.89 13.79 -20.24
CA LYS A 435 -2.47 13.44 -20.39
C LYS A 435 -2.19 11.95 -20.50
N ARG A 436 -2.98 11.12 -19.83
CA ARG A 436 -2.63 9.70 -19.56
C ARG A 436 -3.67 8.69 -20.01
N SER A 437 -4.91 9.09 -20.32
CA SER A 437 -5.92 8.13 -20.75
C SER A 437 -5.63 7.62 -22.17
N GLN A 438 -5.87 6.34 -22.40
CA GLN A 438 -5.87 5.74 -23.74
C GLN A 438 -7.21 5.99 -24.48
N LYS A 439 -8.27 6.37 -23.74
CA LYS A 439 -9.63 6.62 -24.24
C LYS A 439 -10.07 8.05 -23.91
N VAL A 440 -9.16 9.02 -24.08
CA VAL A 440 -9.33 10.43 -23.68
C VAL A 440 -10.71 10.99 -24.05
N VAL A 441 -11.15 10.81 -25.29
CA VAL A 441 -12.43 11.34 -25.78
C VAL A 441 -13.63 10.82 -24.98
N PHE A 442 -13.67 9.51 -24.72
CA PHE A 442 -14.77 8.87 -24.01
C PHE A 442 -14.76 9.22 -22.51
N ASP A 443 -13.58 9.20 -21.90
CA ASP A 443 -13.44 9.48 -20.47
C ASP A 443 -13.71 10.95 -20.14
N VAL A 444 -13.27 11.87 -21.01
CA VAL A 444 -13.60 13.31 -20.90
C VAL A 444 -15.10 13.51 -21.07
N ALA A 445 -15.72 12.94 -22.11
CA ALA A 445 -17.17 13.06 -22.31
C ALA A 445 -17.95 12.54 -21.10
N THR A 446 -17.57 11.38 -20.56
CA THR A 446 -18.17 10.80 -19.34
C THR A 446 -18.02 11.73 -18.13
N LEU A 447 -16.87 12.37 -17.96
CA LEU A 447 -16.64 13.34 -16.89
C LEU A 447 -17.49 14.61 -17.07
N ILE A 448 -17.59 15.14 -18.30
CA ILE A 448 -18.40 16.34 -18.58
C ILE A 448 -19.90 16.05 -18.43
N GLU A 449 -20.38 14.90 -18.87
CA GLU A 449 -21.76 14.46 -18.61
C GLU A 449 -22.04 14.35 -17.12
N PHE A 450 -21.10 13.79 -16.36
CA PHE A 450 -21.21 13.73 -14.90
C PHE A 450 -21.28 15.12 -14.28
N VAL A 451 -20.36 16.04 -14.64
CA VAL A 451 -20.37 17.43 -14.16
C VAL A 451 -21.69 18.11 -14.50
N THR A 452 -22.17 17.95 -15.72
CA THR A 452 -23.49 18.46 -16.15
C THR A 452 -24.62 17.92 -15.28
N SER A 453 -24.57 16.62 -14.94
CA SER A 453 -25.57 15.99 -14.07
C SER A 453 -25.55 16.52 -12.63
N LEU A 454 -24.43 17.08 -12.15
CA LEU A 454 -24.36 17.73 -10.83
C LEU A 454 -25.17 19.03 -10.78
N PHE A 455 -25.42 19.67 -11.93
CA PHE A 455 -26.22 20.89 -12.07
C PHE A 455 -27.68 20.61 -12.45
N GLY A 456 -28.07 19.34 -12.58
CA GLY A 456 -29.39 18.92 -13.04
C GLY A 456 -29.56 18.93 -14.57
N GLY A 457 -28.52 19.34 -15.31
CA GLY A 457 -28.48 19.42 -16.77
C GLY A 457 -28.05 20.79 -17.31
N VAL A 458 -28.19 20.98 -18.62
CA VAL A 458 -27.79 22.21 -19.36
C VAL A 458 -29.01 23.09 -19.66
N ASP A 459 -30.18 22.84 -19.08
CA ASP A 459 -31.34 23.71 -19.28
C ASP A 459 -31.52 24.68 -18.12
N ALA A 460 -31.78 25.96 -18.42
CA ALA A 460 -32.04 26.99 -17.41
C ALA A 460 -33.21 26.65 -16.46
N ALA A 461 -34.19 25.86 -16.93
CA ALA A 461 -35.28 25.34 -16.10
C ALA A 461 -34.81 24.29 -15.08
N GLN A 462 -33.80 23.50 -15.43
CA GLN A 462 -33.18 22.49 -14.58
C GLN A 462 -32.18 23.10 -13.59
N MET A 463 -31.72 24.34 -13.79
CA MET A 463 -30.83 25.05 -12.85
C MET A 463 -31.57 25.84 -11.76
N ARG A 464 -32.91 25.81 -11.71
CA ARG A 464 -33.72 26.58 -10.75
C ARG A 464 -33.39 26.29 -9.28
N TRP A 465 -33.00 25.07 -8.95
CA TRP A 465 -32.58 24.67 -7.59
C TRP A 465 -31.27 25.33 -7.14
N CYS A 466 -30.48 25.91 -8.06
CA CYS A 466 -29.31 26.70 -7.70
C CYS A 466 -29.70 28.05 -7.09
N ALA A 467 -30.94 28.55 -7.28
CA ALA A 467 -31.39 29.81 -6.71
C ALA A 467 -31.42 29.82 -5.17
N ASP A 468 -31.60 28.64 -4.56
CA ASP A 468 -31.62 28.46 -3.10
C ASP A 468 -30.22 28.37 -2.48
N TRP A 469 -29.15 28.42 -3.30
CA TRP A 469 -27.78 28.33 -2.81
C TRP A 469 -27.28 29.69 -2.34
N GLU A 470 -26.43 29.66 -1.32
CA GLU A 470 -25.64 30.82 -0.92
C GLU A 470 -24.73 31.32 -2.07
N THR A 471 -24.71 32.63 -2.30
CA THR A 471 -23.95 33.25 -3.41
C THR A 471 -22.46 32.90 -3.40
N GLY A 472 -21.84 32.76 -2.23
CA GLY A 472 -20.44 32.33 -2.13
C GLY A 472 -20.19 30.94 -2.70
N ARG A 473 -21.12 30.00 -2.49
CA ARG A 473 -21.04 28.63 -3.05
C ARG A 473 -21.23 28.64 -4.55
N GLN A 474 -22.16 29.46 -5.04
CA GLN A 474 -22.38 29.66 -6.47
C GLN A 474 -21.12 30.23 -7.14
N CYS A 475 -20.47 31.22 -6.53
CA CYS A 475 -19.19 31.77 -7.03
C CYS A 475 -18.07 30.72 -7.06
N SER A 476 -17.92 29.89 -6.02
CA SER A 476 -16.95 28.78 -6.02
C SER A 476 -17.24 27.73 -7.08
N ALA A 477 -18.52 27.39 -7.30
CA ALA A 477 -18.92 26.46 -8.36
C ALA A 477 -18.64 27.04 -9.76
N LEU A 478 -18.90 28.34 -9.97
CA LEU A 478 -18.57 29.02 -11.22
C LEU A 478 -17.06 29.02 -11.48
N ARG A 479 -16.25 29.33 -10.46
CA ARG A 479 -14.78 29.25 -10.55
C ARG A 479 -14.32 27.85 -10.92
N GLY A 480 -14.91 26.82 -10.30
CA GLY A 480 -14.61 25.43 -10.61
C GLY A 480 -14.94 25.05 -12.05
N LEU A 481 -16.12 25.41 -12.54
CA LEU A 481 -16.52 25.22 -13.94
C LEU A 481 -15.56 25.92 -14.92
N GLN A 482 -15.21 27.18 -14.63
CA GLN A 482 -14.25 27.95 -15.42
C GLN A 482 -12.87 27.28 -15.44
N SER A 483 -12.39 26.75 -14.32
CA SER A 483 -11.13 26.01 -14.25
C SER A 483 -11.14 24.77 -15.15
N LEU A 484 -12.23 23.99 -15.12
CA LEU A 484 -12.39 22.83 -16.01
C LEU A 484 -12.36 23.22 -17.49
N VAL A 485 -12.98 24.34 -17.87
CA VAL A 485 -12.92 24.87 -19.25
C VAL A 485 -11.48 25.22 -19.62
N VAL A 486 -10.76 25.94 -18.75
CA VAL A 486 -9.37 26.34 -19.00
C VAL A 486 -8.47 25.10 -19.16
N VAL A 487 -8.62 24.10 -18.29
CA VAL A 487 -7.84 22.85 -18.38
C VAL A 487 -8.15 22.09 -19.66
N LEU A 488 -9.42 21.98 -20.05
CA LEU A 488 -9.80 21.31 -21.30
C LEU A 488 -9.27 22.06 -22.52
N ASP A 489 -9.43 23.38 -22.57
CA ASP A 489 -8.91 24.20 -23.67
C ASP A 489 -7.39 24.13 -23.77
N ALA A 490 -6.67 24.25 -22.64
CA ALA A 490 -5.22 24.23 -22.61
C ALA A 490 -4.61 22.93 -23.20
N ASN A 491 -5.34 21.82 -23.17
CA ASN A 491 -4.86 20.52 -23.65
C ASN A 491 -5.47 20.09 -24.99
N LEU A 492 -6.29 20.92 -25.65
CA LEU A 492 -6.81 20.64 -27.00
C LEU A 492 -5.73 20.91 -28.07
N PRO A 493 -5.45 19.96 -28.98
CA PRO A 493 -4.50 20.18 -30.07
C PRO A 493 -5.05 21.19 -31.10
N VAL A 494 -4.18 22.09 -31.60
CA VAL A 494 -4.51 23.17 -32.56
C VAL A 494 -5.00 22.62 -33.91
N VAL A 495 -4.65 21.37 -34.26
CA VAL A 495 -5.04 20.71 -35.51
C VAL A 495 -5.48 19.27 -35.22
N GLY A 496 -6.66 18.89 -35.72
CA GLY A 496 -7.13 17.49 -35.70
C GLY A 496 -7.63 16.99 -34.34
N ALA A 497 -8.21 17.87 -33.50
CA ALA A 497 -8.85 17.45 -32.27
C ALA A 497 -9.88 16.34 -32.57
N PRO A 498 -9.86 15.22 -31.84
CA PRO A 498 -10.86 14.18 -32.03
C PRO A 498 -12.24 14.77 -31.71
N GLY A 499 -13.16 14.76 -32.67
CA GLY A 499 -14.41 15.56 -32.66
C GLY A 499 -15.32 15.40 -31.44
N GLY A 500 -15.11 14.40 -30.57
CA GLY A 500 -15.82 14.28 -29.30
C GLY A 500 -15.35 15.23 -28.19
N LEU A 501 -14.10 15.72 -28.21
CA LEU A 501 -13.62 16.68 -27.21
C LEU A 501 -14.18 18.09 -27.45
N GLU A 502 -14.39 18.48 -28.71
CA GLU A 502 -15.04 19.75 -29.06
C GLU A 502 -16.48 19.81 -28.56
N SER A 503 -17.21 18.71 -28.71
CA SER A 503 -18.57 18.55 -28.16
C SER A 503 -18.57 18.70 -26.64
N SER A 504 -17.61 18.05 -25.96
CA SER A 504 -17.46 18.11 -24.50
C SER A 504 -17.13 19.54 -24.02
N LEU A 505 -16.25 20.27 -24.74
CA LEU A 505 -15.94 21.67 -24.46
C LEU A 505 -17.17 22.56 -24.66
N THR A 506 -17.89 22.36 -25.76
CA THR A 506 -19.12 23.13 -26.07
C THR A 506 -20.17 22.94 -24.98
N GLN A 507 -20.39 21.70 -24.55
CA GLN A 507 -21.32 21.38 -23.45
C GLN A 507 -20.91 22.06 -22.15
N LEU A 508 -19.63 22.03 -21.78
CA LEU A 508 -19.13 22.66 -20.57
C LEU A 508 -19.22 24.20 -20.63
N LEU A 509 -18.97 24.81 -21.80
CA LEU A 509 -19.14 26.25 -22.03
C LEU A 509 -20.61 26.67 -21.93
N GLN A 510 -21.54 25.89 -22.49
CA GLN A 510 -22.97 26.13 -22.37
C GLN A 510 -23.41 26.08 -20.91
N LEU A 511 -22.99 25.04 -20.17
CA LEU A 511 -23.26 24.90 -18.74
C LEU A 511 -22.73 26.10 -17.94
N THR A 512 -21.47 26.47 -18.16
CA THR A 512 -20.81 27.60 -17.48
C THR A 512 -21.51 28.92 -17.78
N SER A 513 -21.89 29.16 -19.03
CA SER A 513 -22.57 30.39 -19.46
C SER A 513 -23.95 30.51 -18.83
N GLN A 514 -24.76 29.46 -18.87
CA GLN A 514 -26.10 29.45 -18.28
C GLN A 514 -26.07 29.58 -16.75
N PHE A 515 -25.14 28.90 -16.09
CA PHE A 515 -24.97 29.00 -14.65
C PHE A 515 -24.58 30.42 -14.23
N ARG A 516 -23.64 31.05 -14.97
CA ARG A 516 -23.27 32.46 -14.77
C ARG A 516 -24.46 33.41 -14.98
N GLN A 517 -25.26 33.23 -16.02
CA GLN A 517 -26.44 34.06 -16.26
C GLN A 517 -27.44 33.97 -15.10
N THR A 518 -27.71 32.75 -14.63
CA THR A 518 -28.59 32.50 -13.48
C THR A 518 -28.06 33.17 -12.21
N LEU A 519 -26.74 33.05 -11.94
CA LEU A 519 -26.08 33.70 -10.81
C LEU A 519 -26.19 35.23 -10.86
N VAL A 520 -25.96 35.83 -12.02
CA VAL A 520 -26.10 37.28 -12.23
C VAL A 520 -27.54 37.73 -12.01
N GLN A 521 -28.53 36.95 -12.46
CA GLN A 521 -29.94 37.25 -12.22
C GLN A 521 -30.29 37.18 -10.72
N ASN A 522 -29.79 36.17 -10.00
CA ASN A 522 -30.01 36.02 -8.55
C ASN A 522 -29.40 37.18 -7.75
N VAL A 523 -28.16 37.59 -8.07
CA VAL A 523 -27.50 38.73 -7.42
C VAL A 523 -28.20 40.06 -7.74
N LYS A 524 -28.86 40.18 -8.90
CA LYS A 524 -29.68 41.34 -9.24
C LYS A 524 -31.04 41.35 -8.55
N ALA A 525 -31.62 40.19 -8.25
CA ALA A 525 -32.96 40.03 -7.68
C ALA A 525 -33.01 40.09 -6.14
N ALA A 526 -31.87 39.99 -5.44
CA ALA A 526 -31.82 40.04 -3.97
C ALA A 526 -32.39 41.38 -3.43
N PRO A 527 -33.47 41.37 -2.62
CA PRO A 527 -34.17 42.58 -2.20
C PRO A 527 -33.31 43.43 -1.23
N GLY A 528 -33.12 44.70 -1.58
CA GLY A 528 -32.39 45.68 -0.77
C GLY A 528 -33.21 46.18 0.42
N THR A 529 -33.23 45.43 1.51
CA THR A 529 -33.73 45.90 2.82
C THR A 529 -32.60 45.87 3.85
N GLY A 530 -31.66 46.82 3.75
CA GLY A 530 -30.64 47.10 4.77
C GLY A 530 -29.24 47.42 4.23
N ALA A 531 -28.50 48.31 4.91
CA ALA A 531 -27.16 48.75 4.52
C ALA A 531 -26.12 47.59 4.47
N VAL A 532 -26.28 46.56 5.31
CA VAL A 532 -25.42 45.36 5.35
C VAL A 532 -25.63 44.48 4.10
N ASN A 533 -26.86 44.36 3.61
CA ASN A 533 -27.17 43.61 2.38
C ASN A 533 -26.64 44.33 1.13
N ASN A 534 -26.61 45.67 1.12
CA ASN A 534 -26.04 46.43 0.01
C ASN A 534 -24.52 46.24 -0.14
N LEU A 535 -23.78 46.20 0.98
CA LEU A 535 -22.33 45.94 0.96
C LEU A 535 -22.01 44.51 0.51
N ALA A 536 -22.79 43.52 0.96
CA ALA A 536 -22.66 42.14 0.49
C ALA A 536 -22.93 42.03 -1.02
N VAL A 537 -23.99 42.66 -1.53
CA VAL A 537 -24.30 42.67 -2.98
C VAL A 537 -23.20 43.36 -3.80
N ILE A 538 -22.62 44.47 -3.31
CA ILE A 538 -21.48 45.14 -3.95
C ILE A 538 -20.24 44.22 -3.95
N GLY A 539 -19.96 43.55 -2.83
CA GLY A 539 -18.86 42.58 -2.72
C GLY A 539 -18.98 41.43 -3.71
N TRP A 540 -20.16 40.83 -3.84
CA TRP A 540 -20.39 39.73 -4.80
C TRP A 540 -20.35 40.18 -6.25
N ARG A 541 -20.80 41.40 -6.58
CA ARG A 541 -20.62 41.98 -7.91
C ARG A 541 -19.15 42.15 -8.25
N GLY A 542 -18.33 42.62 -7.30
CA GLY A 542 -16.89 42.70 -7.43
C GLY A 542 -16.24 41.33 -7.63
N GLU A 543 -16.67 40.31 -6.86
CA GLU A 543 -16.18 38.94 -7.02
C GLU A 543 -16.55 38.35 -8.39
N LEU A 544 -17.79 38.53 -8.88
CA LEU A 544 -18.20 38.08 -10.21
C LEU A 544 -17.43 38.76 -11.34
N TYR A 545 -17.14 40.06 -11.18
CA TYR A 545 -16.29 40.80 -12.11
C TYR A 545 -14.87 40.22 -12.11
N SER A 546 -14.29 40.02 -10.93
CA SER A 546 -12.96 39.41 -10.78
C SER A 546 -12.89 38.00 -11.37
N LEU A 547 -13.89 37.14 -11.14
CA LEU A 547 -13.97 35.80 -11.72
C LEU A 547 -14.07 35.84 -13.26
N SER A 548 -14.83 36.79 -13.79
CA SER A 548 -14.95 36.95 -15.24
C SER A 548 -13.64 37.42 -15.86
N LEU A 549 -12.98 38.39 -15.22
CA LEU A 549 -11.68 38.91 -15.64
C LEU A 549 -10.61 37.81 -15.58
N SER A 550 -10.48 37.09 -14.46
CA SER A 550 -9.49 36.01 -14.30
C SER A 550 -9.71 34.88 -15.31
N PHE A 551 -10.97 34.57 -15.64
CA PHE A 551 -11.28 33.57 -16.65
C PHE A 551 -10.90 34.05 -18.06
N CYS A 552 -11.21 35.31 -18.40
CA CYS A 552 -10.76 35.90 -19.66
C CYS A 552 -9.23 35.94 -19.77
N GLU A 553 -8.53 36.37 -18.72
CA GLU A 553 -7.07 36.37 -18.66
C GLU A 553 -6.50 34.95 -18.86
N ALA A 554 -7.03 33.95 -18.14
CA ALA A 554 -6.59 32.56 -18.26
C ALA A 554 -6.79 32.00 -19.68
N LEU A 555 -7.88 32.36 -20.36
CA LEU A 555 -8.11 31.97 -21.76
C LEU A 555 -7.16 32.68 -22.74
N LEU A 556 -6.81 33.95 -22.48
CA LEU A 556 -5.97 34.77 -23.36
C LEU A 556 -4.47 34.45 -23.22
N THR A 557 -4.00 34.03 -22.04
CA THR A 557 -2.57 33.69 -21.81
C THR A 557 -2.00 32.58 -22.71
N LYS A 558 -2.85 31.84 -23.44
CA LYS A 558 -2.45 30.85 -24.45
C LYS A 558 -2.02 31.49 -25.79
N GLU A 559 -2.60 32.64 -26.15
CA GLU A 559 -2.32 33.27 -27.46
C GLU A 559 -0.92 33.88 -27.55
N ASP A 560 -0.36 34.36 -26.43
CA ASP A 560 0.97 34.98 -26.41
C ASP A 560 2.13 33.96 -26.48
N ALA A 561 1.91 32.69 -26.10
CA ALA A 561 2.92 31.64 -26.18
C ALA A 561 3.01 30.98 -27.57
N SER A 562 1.98 31.13 -28.42
CA SER A 562 1.89 30.54 -29.76
C SER A 562 1.69 31.60 -30.84
N ALA A 563 2.43 32.71 -30.77
CA ALA A 563 2.31 33.87 -31.65
C ALA A 563 2.60 33.63 -33.17
N ASN A 564 2.60 32.38 -33.65
CA ASN A 564 2.77 32.05 -35.06
C ASN A 564 1.78 31.03 -35.66
N GLU A 565 0.74 30.58 -34.94
CA GLU A 565 -0.33 29.78 -35.56
C GLU A 565 -1.73 30.25 -35.11
N GLN A 566 -2.71 30.02 -36.01
CA GLN A 566 -4.09 30.51 -36.04
C GLN A 566 -4.81 30.71 -34.68
N PRO A 567 -5.80 31.64 -34.59
CA PRO A 567 -6.51 31.95 -33.35
C PRO A 567 -7.03 30.70 -32.64
N GLY A 568 -6.88 30.69 -31.32
CA GLY A 568 -7.22 29.55 -30.46
C GLY A 568 -8.64 29.04 -30.72
N MET A 569 -8.80 27.73 -30.61
CA MET A 569 -10.03 26.98 -30.93
C MET A 569 -11.30 27.54 -30.28
N LEU A 570 -11.18 28.18 -29.11
CA LEU A 570 -12.28 28.83 -28.40
C LEU A 570 -12.94 29.96 -29.21
N LEU A 571 -12.18 30.72 -30.01
CA LEU A 571 -12.72 31.74 -30.92
C LEU A 571 -13.50 31.12 -32.10
N ARG A 572 -13.18 29.88 -32.50
CA ARG A 572 -13.95 29.15 -33.54
C ARG A 572 -15.26 28.60 -33.00
N VAL A 573 -15.26 28.10 -31.76
CA VAL A 573 -16.48 27.60 -31.11
C VAL A 573 -17.42 28.76 -30.78
N LEU A 574 -16.91 29.87 -30.24
CA LEU A 574 -17.71 31.07 -29.96
C LEU A 574 -18.19 31.81 -31.23
N GLY A 575 -17.50 31.65 -32.37
CA GLY A 575 -17.92 32.19 -33.67
C GLY A 575 -19.05 31.42 -34.35
N ASN A 576 -19.32 30.18 -33.91
CA ASN A 576 -20.35 29.30 -34.47
C ASN A 576 -21.57 29.10 -33.55
N SER A 577 -21.63 29.77 -32.40
CA SER A 577 -22.72 29.70 -31.42
C SER A 577 -23.62 30.94 -31.42
#